data_AF-A0A318T754-F1
#
_entry.id   AF-A0A318T754-F1
#
_cell.length_a   1.000
_cell.length_b   1.000
_cell.length_c   1.000
_cell.angle_alpha   90.00
_cell.angle_beta   90.00
_cell.angle_gamma   90.00
#
_symmetry.space_group_name_H-M   'P 1'
#
loop_
_entity.id
_entity.type
_entity.pdbx_description
1 polymer ?
#
loop_
_entity_poly.entity_id
_entity_poly.type
_entity_poly.pdbx_seq_one_letter_code
_entity_poly.pdbx_strand_id
1 'polypeptide(L)'
;MSGNETTKLSDAIKEKIKLQATFINGLAIGVLLIGTFTPITRVAYDPTVRPEAFVSMVLTAIICFMLGFVLHYYASRHLKGLDQ
;
A
#
# COMPACT_ATOMS: atom_id res chain seq x y z
N MET A 1 -3.52 -6.11 -42.19
CA MET A 1 -2.90 -5.15 -41.25
C MET A 1 -3.49 -5.31 -39.84
N SER A 2 -3.50 -6.54 -39.29
CA SER A 2 -4.21 -6.89 -38.03
C SER A 2 -3.27 -7.18 -36.84
N GLY A 3 -1.99 -6.81 -36.95
CA GLY A 3 -0.95 -7.14 -35.95
C GLY A 3 -0.49 -5.99 -35.05
N ASN A 4 -1.06 -4.78 -35.21
CA ASN A 4 -0.68 -3.56 -34.48
C ASN A 4 -1.57 -3.31 -33.24
N GLU A 5 -2.85 -3.70 -33.32
CA GLU A 5 -3.82 -3.39 -32.26
C GLU A 5 -3.59 -4.27 -31.01
N THR A 6 -3.24 -5.54 -31.20
CA THR A 6 -2.96 -6.49 -30.11
C THR A 6 -1.70 -6.14 -29.32
N THR A 7 -0.66 -5.65 -30.01
CA THR A 7 0.60 -5.19 -29.38
C THR A 7 0.38 -3.90 -28.60
N LYS A 8 -0.33 -2.92 -29.17
CA LYS A 8 -0.70 -1.68 -28.45
C LYS A 8 -1.57 -1.93 -27.22
N LEU A 9 -2.51 -2.86 -27.29
CA LEU A 9 -3.32 -3.26 -26.12
C LEU A 9 -2.44 -3.89 -25.04
N SER A 10 -1.52 -4.78 -25.40
CA SER A 10 -0.53 -5.36 -24.48
C SER A 10 0.31 -4.28 -23.79
N ASP A 11 0.82 -3.31 -24.54
CA ASP A 11 1.72 -2.29 -24.01
C ASP A 11 0.99 -1.34 -23.06
N ALA A 12 -0.24 -0.95 -23.38
CA ALA A 12 -1.10 -0.18 -22.47
C ALA A 12 -1.40 -0.94 -21.16
N ILE A 13 -1.49 -2.28 -21.20
CA ILE A 13 -1.72 -3.09 -20.01
C ILE A 13 -0.45 -3.14 -19.15
N LYS A 14 0.73 -3.30 -19.77
CA LYS A 14 2.03 -3.25 -19.07
C LYS A 14 2.26 -1.89 -18.40
N GLU A 15 1.90 -0.80 -19.08
CA GLU A 15 1.99 0.55 -18.51
C GLU A 15 1.04 0.74 -17.32
N LYS A 16 -0.19 0.22 -17.39
CA LYS A 16 -1.14 0.24 -16.26
C LYS A 16 -0.62 -0.54 -15.06
N ILE A 17 -0.06 -1.72 -15.29
CA ILE A 17 0.56 -2.57 -14.27
C ILE A 17 1.71 -1.81 -13.59
N LYS A 18 2.56 -1.14 -14.38
CA LYS A 18 3.67 -0.32 -13.88
C LYS A 18 3.18 0.87 -13.04
N LEU A 19 2.17 1.60 -13.51
CA LEU A 19 1.57 2.72 -12.77
C LEU A 19 0.91 2.26 -11.47
N GLN A 20 0.22 1.12 -11.49
CA GLN A 20 -0.37 0.54 -10.28
C GLN A 20 0.70 0.14 -9.27
N ALA A 21 1.79 -0.49 -9.72
CA ALA A 21 2.91 -0.82 -8.85
C ALA A 21 3.53 0.43 -8.21
N THR A 22 3.74 1.51 -8.97
CA THR A 22 4.23 2.79 -8.45
C THR A 22 3.25 3.41 -7.44
N PHE A 23 1.95 3.40 -7.73
CA PHE A 23 0.93 3.91 -6.83
C PHE A 23 0.92 3.16 -5.49
N ILE A 24 0.97 1.82 -5.53
CA ILE A 24 0.99 0.97 -4.34
C ILE A 24 2.27 1.18 -3.54
N ASN A 25 3.42 1.32 -4.22
CA ASN A 25 4.69 1.56 -3.55
C ASN A 25 4.69 2.92 -2.82
N GLY A 26 4.12 3.95 -3.46
CA GLY A 26 3.89 5.26 -2.82
C GLY A 26 2.94 5.19 -1.63
N LEU A 27 1.86 4.42 -1.74
CA LEU A 27 0.91 4.18 -0.64
C LEU A 27 1.58 3.45 0.53
N ALA A 28 2.39 2.43 0.27
CA ALA A 28 3.12 1.68 1.30
C ALA A 28 4.07 2.59 2.09
N ILE A 29 4.82 3.47 1.40
CA ILE A 29 5.70 4.44 2.04
C ILE A 29 4.89 5.43 2.90
N GLY A 30 3.80 6.00 2.37
CA GLY A 30 2.95 6.93 3.11
C GLY A 30 2.36 6.31 4.37
N VAL A 31 2.03 5.02 4.31
CA VAL A 31 1.49 4.26 5.43
C VAL A 31 2.52 3.95 6.48
N LEU A 32 3.73 3.53 6.08
CA LEU A 32 4.82 3.33 7.02
C LEU A 32 5.17 4.65 7.70
N LEU A 33 5.20 5.76 6.96
CA LEU A 33 5.43 7.09 7.50
C LEU A 33 4.33 7.46 8.51
N ILE A 34 3.06 7.48 8.13
CA ILE A 34 1.98 7.89 9.03
C ILE A 34 1.85 6.91 10.21
N GLY A 35 1.91 5.60 9.94
CA GLY A 35 1.77 4.55 10.93
C GLY A 35 2.87 4.53 12.00
N THR A 36 4.08 5.01 11.68
CA THR A 36 5.18 5.14 12.66
C THR A 36 5.25 6.54 13.26
N PHE A 37 5.01 7.58 12.47
CA PHE A 37 5.17 8.96 12.92
C PHE A 37 4.11 9.37 13.95
N THR A 38 2.86 8.91 13.78
CA THR A 38 1.76 9.20 14.72
C THR A 38 1.99 8.64 16.13
N PRO A 39 2.35 7.37 16.36
CA PRO A 39 2.64 6.89 17.71
C PRO A 39 3.93 7.50 18.30
N ILE A 40 4.96 7.79 17.49
CA ILE A 40 6.19 8.44 17.98
C ILE A 40 5.88 9.83 18.53
N THR A 41 5.16 10.65 17.77
CA THR A 41 4.71 11.98 18.25
C THR A 41 3.84 11.85 19.49
N ARG A 42 2.96 10.85 19.55
CA ARG A 42 2.15 10.62 20.74
C ARG A 42 2.97 10.30 22.01
N VAL A 43 3.97 9.43 21.90
CA VAL A 43 4.87 9.09 23.02
C VAL A 43 5.74 10.28 23.42
N ALA A 44 6.19 11.09 22.46
CA ALA A 44 7.05 12.24 22.72
C ALA A 44 6.34 13.39 23.47
N TYR A 45 5.03 13.55 23.26
CA TYR A 45 4.27 14.71 23.76
C TYR A 45 3.30 14.41 24.92
N ASP A 46 3.02 13.14 25.25
CA ASP A 46 2.07 12.79 26.32
C ASP A 46 2.73 11.95 27.44
N PRO A 47 3.14 12.55 28.57
CA PRO A 47 3.80 11.85 29.68
C PRO A 47 2.84 11.00 30.53
N THR A 48 1.54 11.05 30.26
CA THR A 48 0.51 10.25 30.93
C THR A 48 -0.25 9.49 29.87
N VAL A 49 -0.02 8.18 29.71
CA VAL A 49 -0.67 7.41 28.64
C VAL A 49 -2.20 7.40 28.85
N ARG A 50 -2.90 8.32 28.18
CA ARG A 50 -4.36 8.49 28.24
C ARG A 50 -5.07 7.42 27.40
N PRO A 51 -6.32 7.04 27.72
CA PRO A 51 -7.08 6.02 26.99
C PRO A 51 -7.23 6.30 25.49
N GLU A 52 -7.17 7.56 25.07
CA GLU A 52 -7.11 7.90 23.63
C GLU A 52 -5.86 7.37 22.90
N ALA A 53 -4.78 7.03 23.60
CA ALA A 53 -3.60 6.37 23.02
C ALA A 53 -3.91 4.96 22.54
N PHE A 54 -4.80 4.28 23.26
CA PHE A 54 -5.31 2.96 22.89
C PHE A 54 -6.09 3.05 21.58
N VAL A 55 -6.93 4.08 21.41
CA VAL A 55 -7.70 4.30 20.18
C VAL A 55 -6.78 4.57 18.99
N SER A 56 -5.75 5.41 19.16
CA SER A 56 -4.78 5.63 18.06
C SER A 56 -3.99 4.37 17.72
N MET A 57 -3.61 3.57 18.72
CA MET A 57 -2.84 2.35 18.51
C MET A 57 -3.67 1.30 17.75
N VAL A 58 -4.95 1.14 18.10
CA VAL A 58 -5.89 0.27 17.39
C VAL A 58 -6.14 0.76 15.96
N LEU A 59 -6.36 2.06 15.76
CA LEU A 59 -6.49 2.64 14.41
C LEU A 59 -5.24 2.40 13.56
N THR A 60 -4.05 2.66 14.11
CA THR A 60 -2.78 2.39 13.43
C THR A 60 -2.63 0.91 13.10
N ALA A 61 -2.97 -0.01 14.02
CA ALA A 61 -2.92 -1.44 13.78
C ALA A 61 -3.88 -1.88 12.65
N ILE A 62 -5.11 -1.38 12.63
CA ILE A 62 -6.09 -1.65 11.56
C ILE A 62 -5.57 -1.14 10.22
N ILE A 63 -5.01 0.07 10.19
CA ILE A 63 -4.42 0.68 8.99
C ILE A 63 -3.24 -0.17 8.51
N CYS A 64 -2.29 -0.52 9.37
CA CYS A 64 -1.16 -1.39 9.04
C CYS A 64 -1.62 -2.73 8.48
N PHE A 65 -2.64 -3.33 9.09
CA PHE A 65 -3.17 -4.62 8.67
C PHE A 65 -3.85 -4.53 7.29
N MET A 66 -4.70 -3.51 7.08
CA MET A 66 -5.34 -3.26 5.79
C MET A 66 -4.31 -3.02 4.68
N LEU A 67 -3.22 -2.33 5.00
CA LEU A 67 -2.20 -1.98 4.01
C LEU A 67 -1.24 -3.13 3.73
N GLY A 68 -0.89 -3.92 4.74
CA GLY A 68 -0.26 -5.22 4.55
C GLY A 68 -1.13 -6.15 3.69
N PHE A 69 -2.45 -6.19 3.94
CA PHE A 69 -3.40 -6.98 3.17
C PHE A 69 -3.49 -6.52 1.72
N VAL A 70 -3.62 -5.22 1.46
CA VAL A 70 -3.62 -4.64 0.11
C VAL A 70 -2.32 -4.96 -0.60
N LEU A 71 -1.17 -4.75 0.05
CA LEU A 71 0.14 -5.05 -0.53
C LEU A 71 0.29 -6.54 -0.86
N HIS A 72 -0.13 -7.42 0.05
CA HIS A 72 -0.07 -8.87 -0.15
C HIS A 72 -1.02 -9.36 -1.25
N TYR A 73 -2.21 -8.76 -1.32
CA TYR A 73 -3.20 -9.04 -2.36
C TYR A 73 -2.69 -8.60 -3.73
N TYR A 74 -2.10 -7.41 -3.83
CA TYR A 74 -1.51 -6.93 -5.07
C TYR A 74 -0.26 -7.71 -5.48
N ALA A 75 0.63 -8.05 -4.54
CA ALA A 75 1.76 -8.92 -4.80
C ALA A 75 1.29 -10.30 -5.31
N SER A 76 0.30 -10.92 -4.66
CA SER A 76 -0.29 -12.19 -5.10
C SER A 76 -0.94 -12.09 -6.48
N ARG A 77 -1.55 -10.95 -6.81
CA ARG A 77 -2.16 -10.72 -8.12
C ARG A 77 -1.13 -10.48 -9.22
N HIS A 78 -0.01 -9.83 -8.90
CA HIS A 78 1.12 -9.63 -9.81
C HIS A 78 1.90 -10.93 -10.06
N LEU A 79 2.17 -11.71 -9.01
CA LEU A 79 2.85 -13.01 -9.15
C LEU A 79 2.01 -14.00 -9.96
N LYS A 80 0.68 -14.01 -9.80
CA LYS A 80 -0.20 -14.83 -10.67
C LYS A 80 -0.23 -14.38 -12.14
N GLY A 81 0.15 -13.14 -12.43
CA GLY A 81 0.28 -12.64 -13.80
C GLY A 81 1.64 -12.95 -14.46
N LEU A 82 2.61 -13.45 -13.68
CA LEU A 82 3.96 -13.84 -14.15
C LEU A 82 4.12 -15.36 -14.29
N ASP A 83 3.13 -16.14 -13.89
CA ASP A 83 3.07 -17.62 -14.06
C ASP A 83 2.24 -18.03 -15.30
N GLN A 84 2.06 -17.11 -16.25
CA GLN A 84 1.55 -17.35 -17.61
C GLN A 84 2.40 -16.60 -18.63
#